data_AF-A0A7I8MYG7-F1
#
_entry.id   AF-A0A7I8MYG7-F1
#
_cell.length_a   1.000
_cell.length_b   1.000
_cell.length_c   1.000
_cell.angle_alpha   90.00
_cell.angle_beta   90.00
_cell.angle_gamma   90.00
#
_symmetry.space_group_name_H-M   'P 1'
#
loop_
_entity.id
_entity.type
_entity.pdbx_description
1 polymer ?
#
loop_
_entity_poly.entity_id
_entity_poly.type
_entity_poly.pdbx_seq_one_letter_code
_entity_poly.pdbx_strand_id
1 'polypeptide(L)'
;MSECVIEFVDKLPPGYRTVIVLSELEGMSNKDISEILGISLNNVKIRLHRARAKLKTELNEGCDFYHNDQNTLACDRKQVQILPKPPK
;
A
#
# COMPACT_ATOMS: atom_id res chain seq x y z
N MET A 1 -9.00 3.95 3.80
CA MET A 1 -7.80 4.32 3.00
C MET A 1 -8.26 5.20 1.84
N SER A 2 -7.48 6.19 1.39
CA SER A 2 -7.85 7.10 0.30
C SER A 2 -7.62 6.47 -1.08
N GLU A 3 -8.39 6.88 -2.09
CA GLU A 3 -8.32 6.37 -3.48
C GLU A 3 -6.91 6.48 -4.08
N CYS A 4 -6.24 7.61 -3.86
CA CYS A 4 -4.85 7.82 -4.29
C CYS A 4 -3.90 6.74 -3.76
N VAL A 5 -4.04 6.31 -2.50
CA VAL A 5 -3.17 5.29 -1.90
C VAL A 5 -3.47 3.90 -2.48
N ILE A 6 -4.75 3.62 -2.81
CA ILE A 6 -5.16 2.36 -3.42
C ILE A 6 -4.47 2.16 -4.78
N GLU A 7 -4.32 3.23 -5.58
CA GLU A 7 -3.57 3.16 -6.85
C GLU A 7 -2.11 2.69 -6.66
N PHE A 8 -1.46 3.08 -5.57
CA PHE A 8 -0.10 2.61 -5.25
C PHE A 8 -0.09 1.20 -4.69
N VAL A 9 -1.13 0.81 -3.94
CA VAL A 9 -1.32 -0.58 -3.47
C VAL A 9 -1.48 -1.53 -4.65
N ASP A 10 -2.13 -1.10 -5.73
CA ASP A 10 -2.29 -1.89 -6.96
C ASP A 10 -0.99 -2.12 -7.74
N LYS A 11 0.04 -1.29 -7.52
CA LYS A 11 1.38 -1.50 -8.10
C LYS A 11 2.19 -2.56 -7.35
N LEU A 12 1.75 -2.99 -6.18
CA LEU A 12 2.47 -3.99 -5.41
C LEU A 12 2.37 -5.38 -6.07
N PRO A 13 3.40 -6.22 -5.91
CA PRO A 13 3.31 -7.63 -6.28
C PRO A 13 2.07 -8.29 -5.65
N PRO A 14 1.39 -9.23 -6.34
CA PRO A 14 0.10 -9.77 -5.90
C PRO A 14 0.09 -10.25 -4.45
N GLY A 15 1.13 -10.98 -4.01
CA GLY A 15 1.22 -11.48 -2.64
C GLY A 15 1.39 -10.39 -1.57
N TYR A 16 1.93 -9.23 -1.92
CA TYR A 16 2.07 -8.06 -1.04
C TYR A 16 0.77 -7.25 -0.99
N ARG A 17 0.15 -7.04 -2.16
CA ARG A 17 -1.16 -6.42 -2.26
C ARG A 17 -2.19 -7.16 -1.41
N THR A 18 -2.28 -8.48 -1.56
CA THR A 18 -3.28 -9.29 -0.82
C THR A 18 -3.16 -9.11 0.69
N VAL A 19 -1.94 -9.19 1.26
CA VAL A 19 -1.77 -9.04 2.71
C VAL A 19 -2.06 -7.62 3.19
N ILE A 20 -1.72 -6.59 2.40
CA ILE A 20 -2.04 -5.18 2.72
C ILE A 20 -3.55 -4.95 2.70
N VAL A 21 -4.25 -5.43 1.68
CA VAL A 21 -5.71 -5.28 1.56
C VAL A 21 -6.41 -5.93 2.75
N LEU A 22 -6.09 -7.20 3.04
CA LEU A 22 -6.72 -7.90 4.16
C LEU A 22 -6.42 -7.24 5.52
N SER A 23 -5.21 -6.71 5.71
CA SER A 23 -4.81 -6.11 6.99
C SER A 23 -5.31 -4.67 7.17
N GLU A 24 -5.19 -3.82 6.15
CA GLU A 24 -5.36 -2.36 6.27
C GLU A 24 -6.71 -1.88 5.72
N LEU A 25 -7.32 -2.61 4.78
CA LEU A 25 -8.66 -2.30 4.26
C LEU A 25 -9.74 -3.10 4.97
N GLU A 26 -9.54 -4.42 5.08
CA GLU A 26 -10.52 -5.32 5.73
C GLU A 26 -10.33 -5.42 7.25
N GLY A 27 -9.25 -4.85 7.80
CA GLY A 27 -9.00 -4.82 9.25
C GLY A 27 -8.77 -6.20 9.89
N MET A 28 -8.41 -7.21 9.11
CA MET A 28 -8.25 -8.58 9.59
C MET A 28 -7.01 -8.74 10.46
N SER A 29 -7.06 -9.65 11.43
CA SER A 29 -5.89 -9.96 12.23
C SER A 29 -4.87 -10.77 11.42
N ASN A 30 -3.59 -10.68 11.80
CA ASN A 30 -2.54 -11.51 11.18
C ASN A 30 -2.83 -13.01 11.26
N LYS A 31 -3.58 -13.44 12.29
CA LYS A 31 -3.97 -14.84 12.46
C LYS A 31 -5.01 -15.23 11.42
N ASP A 32 -6.07 -14.44 11.24
CA ASP A 32 -7.11 -14.72 10.25
C ASP A 32 -6.54 -14.70 8.84
N ILE A 33 -5.64 -13.75 8.54
CA ILE A 33 -4.91 -13.69 7.27
C ILE A 33 -4.07 -14.96 7.05
N SER A 34 -3.44 -15.48 8.10
CA SER A 34 -2.63 -16.70 8.02
C SER A 34 -3.49 -17.92 7.68
N GLU A 35 -4.68 -18.01 8.26
CA GLU A 35 -5.65 -19.07 8.01
C GLU A 35 -6.24 -18.98 6.60
N ILE A 36 -6.63 -17.78 6.15
CA ILE A 36 -7.17 -17.54 4.80
C ILE A 36 -6.16 -17.85 3.70
N LEU A 37 -4.90 -17.44 3.89
CA LEU A 37 -3.86 -17.62 2.88
C LEU A 37 -3.15 -18.97 2.98
N GLY A 38 -3.43 -19.78 4.01
CA GLY A 38 -2.76 -21.06 4.23
C GLY A 38 -1.25 -20.94 4.45
N ILE A 39 -0.78 -19.85 5.04
CA ILE A 39 0.64 -19.59 5.33
C ILE A 39 0.86 -19.38 6.82
N SER A 40 2.10 -19.53 7.31
CA SER A 40 2.38 -19.31 8.74
C SER A 40 2.20 -17.84 9.15
N LEU A 41 1.83 -17.61 10.41
CA LEU A 41 1.76 -16.27 11.02
C LEU A 41 3.07 -15.48 10.81
N ASN A 42 4.22 -16.15 10.89
CA ASN A 42 5.52 -15.52 10.64
C ASN A 42 5.65 -15.06 9.18
N ASN A 43 5.18 -15.85 8.23
CA ASN A 43 5.16 -15.47 6.81
C ASN A 43 4.26 -14.26 6.57
N VAL A 44 3.08 -14.20 7.20
CA VAL A 44 2.20 -13.01 7.15
C VAL A 44 2.93 -11.76 7.64
N LYS A 45 3.58 -11.83 8.82
CA LYS A 45 4.33 -10.69 9.39
C LYS A 45 5.46 -10.23 8.46
N ILE A 46 6.24 -11.16 7.92
CA ILE A 46 7.33 -10.85 6.98
C ILE A 46 6.78 -10.22 5.70
N ARG A 47 5.69 -10.77 5.14
CA ARG A 47 5.04 -10.23 3.94
C ARG A 47 4.50 -8.84 4.18
N LEU A 48 3.81 -8.58 5.29
CA LEU A 48 3.30 -7.25 5.63
C LEU A 48 4.44 -6.24 5.78
N HIS A 49 5.52 -6.59 6.48
CA HIS A 49 6.68 -5.72 6.60
C HIS A 49 7.24 -5.34 5.22
N ARG A 50 7.47 -6.33 4.35
CA ARG A 50 7.99 -6.11 2.99
C ARG A 50 7.00 -5.35 2.11
N ALA A 51 5.71 -5.63 2.23
CA ALA A 51 4.65 -4.96 1.48
C ALA A 51 4.57 -3.47 1.86
N ARG A 52 4.62 -3.14 3.16
CA ARG A 52 4.66 -1.75 3.65
C ARG A 52 5.92 -1.02 3.19
N ALA A 53 7.09 -1.69 3.22
CA ALA A 53 8.33 -1.11 2.72
C ALA A 53 8.24 -0.80 1.22
N LYS A 54 7.70 -1.73 0.42
CA LYS A 54 7.51 -1.52 -1.03
C LYS A 54 6.47 -0.42 -1.31
N LEU A 55 5.35 -0.41 -0.59
CA LEU A 55 4.34 0.66 -0.70
C LEU A 55 4.92 2.03 -0.38
N LYS A 56 5.75 2.13 0.66
CA LYS A 56 6.47 3.37 0.99
C LYS A 56 7.37 3.81 -0.16
N THR A 57 8.07 2.89 -0.82
CA THR A 57 8.89 3.19 -2.01
C THR A 57 8.01 3.71 -3.16
N GLU A 58 6.93 3.00 -3.50
CA GLU A 58 6.01 3.42 -4.58
C GLU A 58 5.41 4.81 -4.32
N LEU A 59 5.02 5.08 -3.06
CA LEU A 59 4.50 6.37 -2.63
C LEU A 59 5.56 7.47 -2.72
N ASN A 60 6.78 7.22 -2.28
CA ASN A 60 7.88 8.19 -2.38
C ASN A 60 8.31 8.47 -3.82
N GLU A 61 8.12 7.52 -4.74
CA GLU A 61 8.39 7.70 -6.16
C GLU A 61 7.30 8.52 -6.86
N GLY A 62 6.04 8.40 -6.42
CA GLY A 62 4.90 9.10 -7.03
C GLY A 62 4.39 10.34 -6.30
N CYS A 63 4.82 10.59 -5.07
CA CYS A 63 4.41 11.72 -4.26
C CYS A 63 5.60 12.41 -3.60
N ASP A 64 5.48 13.73 -3.43
CA ASP A 64 6.34 14.53 -2.55
C ASP A 64 5.59 14.79 -1.25
N PHE A 65 6.16 14.30 -0.14
CA PHE A 65 5.58 14.46 1.19
C PHE A 65 6.22 15.66 1.90
N TYR A 66 5.39 16.47 2.54
CA TYR A 66 5.81 17.67 3.27
C TYR A 66 4.91 17.89 4.48
N HIS A 67 5.35 18.72 5.43
CA HIS A 67 4.48 19.25 6.47
C HIS A 67 3.99 20.61 6.00
N ASN A 68 2.68 20.83 6.02
CA ASN A 68 2.10 22.13 5.66
C ASN A 68 2.22 23.14 6.82
N ASP A 69 1.67 24.34 6.63
CA ASP A 69 1.72 25.42 7.63
C ASP A 69 1.05 25.06 8.98
N GLN A 70 0.20 24.03 9.00
CA GLN A 70 -0.44 23.50 10.21
C GLN A 70 0.33 22.31 10.81
N ASN A 71 1.57 22.07 10.36
CA ASN A 71 2.38 20.90 10.72
C ASN A 71 1.66 19.56 10.48
N THR A 72 0.75 19.53 9.50
CA THR A 72 0.05 18.31 9.08
C THR A 72 0.81 17.68 7.92
N LEU A 73 1.02 16.37 7.98
CA LEU A 73 1.62 15.61 6.88
C LEU A 73 0.70 15.67 5.65
N ALA A 74 1.16 16.33 4.61
CA ALA A 74 0.50 16.49 3.31
C ALA A 74 1.37 15.89 2.20
N CYS A 75 0.80 15.73 1.01
CA CYS A 75 1.55 15.30 -0.16
C CYS A 75 1.01 15.90 -1.45
N ASP A 76 1.93 16.19 -2.36
CA ASP A 76 1.63 16.53 -3.74
C ASP A 76 2.03 15.37 -4.65
N ARG A 77 1.22 15.09 -5.70
CA ARG A 77 1.56 14.06 -6.68
C ARG A 77 2.68 14.58 -7.58
N LYS A 78 3.75 13.81 -7.72
CA LYS A 78 4.83 14.11 -8.68
C LYS A 78 4.23 14.09 -10.08
N GLN A 79 4.29 15.23 -10.76
CA GLN A 79 3.87 15.33 -12.16
C GLN A 79 4.89 14.64 -13.06
N VAL A 80 4.86 13.32 -13.09
CA VAL A 80 5.43 12.54 -14.20
C VAL A 80 4.32 12.46 -15.23
N GLN A 81 4.54 13.07 -16.41
CA GLN A 81 3.65 13.07 -17.59
C GLN A 81 2.46 12.11 -17.48
N ILE A 82 1.28 12.68 -17.23
CA ILE A 82 -0.07 12.14 -17.38
C ILE A 82 -0.09 10.64 -17.78
N LEU A 83 -0.35 9.75 -16.83
CA LEU A 83 -0.83 8.41 -17.16
C LEU A 83 -2.33 8.49 -17.51
N PRO A 84 -2.75 8.14 -18.74
CA PRO A 84 -4.02 7.50 -18.93
C PRO A 84 -3.78 6.02 -19.29
N LYS A 85 -4.25 5.09 -18.44
CA LYS A 85 -4.80 3.78 -18.88
C LYS A 85 -5.33 2.96 -17.69
N PRO A 86 -6.37 2.12 -17.85
CA PRO A 86 -7.16 1.80 -19.06
C PRO A 86 -8.70 1.75 -18.85
N PRO A 87 -9.55 1.79 -19.91
CA PRO A 87 -10.72 0.91 -19.97
C PRO A 87 -10.30 -0.42 -20.62
N LYS A 88 -10.86 -1.51 -20.07
CA LYS A 88 -10.65 -2.93 -20.41
C LYS A 88 -10.43 -3.23 -21.89
#